data_AF-A0A7L4HL66-F1
#
_entry.id   AF-A0A7L4HL66-F1
#
_cell.length_a   1.000
_cell.length_b   1.000
_cell.length_c   1.000
_cell.angle_alpha   90.00
_cell.angle_beta   90.00
_cell.angle_gamma   90.00
#
_symmetry.space_group_name_H-M   'P 1'
#
loop_
_entity.id
_entity.type
_entity.pdbx_description
1 polymer ?
#
loop_
_entity_poly.entity_id
_entity_poly.type
_entity_poly.pdbx_seq_one_letter_code
_entity_poly.pdbx_strand_id
1 'polypeptide(L)'
;FFQAWGLILLTFSLWLFFDRNNLFSALFSSGRNQLVAYISCMLLGIGSVITFTSAMGFLGRVKEIKCLLVTYMSFQILVFVTQMAMLVLIFVHDQWNNRIDEVISEYRNGSLAEQEPMWNILNAAQHNAEKNPTKYHHQKYCINQKNMECCGRYNVTQWERNKTKENSTQIPCSCIKSSLKKWFCDSTYSM
;
A
#
# COMPACT_ATOMS: atom_id res chain seq x y z
N PHE A 1 -4.51 26.41 21.66
CA PHE A 1 -3.52 25.34 21.45
C PHE A 1 -3.59 24.79 20.03
N PHE A 2 -4.63 24.07 19.61
CA PHE A 2 -4.76 23.51 18.25
C PHE A 2 -4.61 24.55 17.12
N GLN A 3 -5.15 25.76 17.30
CA GLN A 3 -4.97 26.87 16.35
C GLN A 3 -3.50 27.24 16.13
N ALA A 4 -2.67 27.26 17.19
CA ALA A 4 -1.26 27.63 17.08
C ALA A 4 -0.46 26.56 16.32
N TRP A 5 -0.69 25.29 16.64
CA TRP A 5 -0.08 24.17 15.91
C TRP A 5 -0.48 24.12 14.44
N GLY A 6 -1.75 24.37 14.14
CA GLY A 6 -2.21 24.47 12.75
C GLY A 6 -1.49 25.58 11.99
N LEU A 7 -1.34 26.77 12.58
CA LEU A 7 -0.65 27.89 11.93
C LEU A 7 0.84 27.63 11.74
N ILE A 8 1.50 27.00 12.71
CA ILE A 8 2.91 26.59 12.59
C ILE A 8 3.06 25.60 11.42
N LEU A 9 2.21 24.57 11.36
CA LEU A 9 2.22 23.58 10.29
C LEU A 9 1.96 24.19 8.91
N LEU A 10 0.98 25.11 8.81
CA LEU A 10 0.65 25.80 7.57
C LEU A 10 1.80 26.70 7.12
N THR A 11 2.39 27.47 8.03
CA THR A 11 3.54 28.36 7.75
C THR A 11 4.75 27.55 7.29
N PHE A 12 5.03 26.43 7.96
CA PHE A 12 6.10 25.51 7.57
C PHE A 12 5.81 24.86 6.19
N SER A 13 4.56 24.52 5.90
CA SER A 13 4.16 23.93 4.62
C SER A 13 4.28 24.93 3.47
N LEU A 14 3.87 26.19 3.69
CA LEU A 14 4.06 27.28 2.73
C LEU A 14 5.54 27.57 2.49
N TRP A 15 6.35 27.55 3.55
CA TRP A 15 7.79 27.71 3.44
C TRP A 15 8.40 26.58 2.60
N LEU A 16 8.05 25.31 2.84
CA LEU A 16 8.49 24.17 2.03
C LEU A 16 8.03 24.24 0.56
N PHE A 17 6.83 24.78 0.30
CA PHE A 17 6.30 24.91 -1.05
C PHE A 17 7.04 26.00 -1.85
N PHE A 18 7.30 27.15 -1.24
CA PHE A 18 8.00 28.27 -1.88
C PHE A 18 9.51 28.08 -1.94
N ASP A 19 10.12 27.50 -0.91
CA ASP A 19 11.57 27.34 -0.79
C ASP A 19 12.09 26.07 -1.47
N ARG A 20 11.54 25.78 -2.66
CA ARG A 20 11.89 24.62 -3.50
C ARG A 20 13.35 24.66 -4.00
N ASN A 21 14.04 25.79 -3.82
CA ASN A 21 15.41 26.05 -4.26
C ASN A 21 16.46 26.05 -3.13
N ASN A 22 16.09 25.81 -1.86
CA ASN A 22 17.02 25.79 -0.72
C ASN A 22 17.03 24.46 0.02
N LEU A 23 18.01 24.31 0.92
CA LEU A 23 18.36 23.27 1.91
C LEU A 23 17.57 21.94 1.89
N PHE A 24 16.24 21.95 1.87
CA PHE A 24 15.41 20.75 1.75
C PHE A 24 15.53 20.07 0.38
N SER A 25 15.57 20.85 -0.70
CA SER A 25 15.84 20.34 -2.06
C SER A 25 17.25 19.71 -2.15
N ALA A 26 18.23 20.29 -1.44
CA ALA A 26 19.59 19.77 -1.36
C ALA A 26 19.67 18.46 -0.55
N LEU A 27 18.96 18.36 0.58
CA LEU A 27 18.87 17.13 1.40
C LEU A 27 18.20 15.96 0.66
N PHE A 28 17.29 16.24 -0.28
CA PHE A 28 16.52 15.23 -1.03
C PHE A 28 16.89 15.17 -2.53
N SER A 29 18.01 15.77 -2.94
CA SER A 29 18.48 15.99 -4.33
C SER A 29 18.63 14.74 -5.22
N SER A 30 18.63 13.54 -4.63
CA SER A 30 18.66 12.30 -5.41
C SER A 30 17.28 11.98 -6.00
N GLY A 31 16.97 12.54 -7.18
CA GLY A 31 15.89 12.15 -8.09
C GLY A 31 14.44 12.43 -7.66
N ARG A 32 14.20 13.14 -6.54
CA ARG A 32 12.90 13.15 -5.83
C ARG A 32 12.11 14.46 -5.87
N ASN A 33 12.39 15.35 -6.82
CA ASN A 33 11.73 16.67 -6.89
C ASN A 33 10.19 16.60 -7.03
N GLN A 34 9.65 15.48 -7.55
CA GLN A 34 8.21 15.22 -7.59
C GLN A 34 7.64 14.76 -6.24
N LEU A 35 8.38 13.95 -5.47
CA LEU A 35 7.97 13.47 -4.15
C LEU A 35 7.96 14.61 -3.12
N VAL A 36 8.95 15.49 -3.14
CA VAL A 36 8.99 16.66 -2.25
C VAL A 36 7.81 17.60 -2.52
N ALA A 37 7.50 17.86 -3.79
CA ALA A 37 6.35 18.68 -4.19
C ALA A 37 5.01 18.03 -3.79
N TYR A 38 4.91 16.71 -3.90
CA TYR A 38 3.73 15.97 -3.46
C TYR A 38 3.54 16.02 -1.94
N ILE A 39 4.61 15.81 -1.18
CA ILE A 39 4.59 15.86 0.28
C ILE A 39 4.23 17.27 0.77
N SER A 40 4.81 18.32 0.17
CA SER A 40 4.49 19.70 0.54
C SER A 40 3.03 20.06 0.23
N CYS A 41 2.49 19.59 -0.90
CA CYS A 41 1.08 19.77 -1.24
C CYS A 41 0.14 19.07 -0.25
N MET A 42 0.47 17.83 0.15
CA MET A 42 -0.30 17.09 1.16
C MET A 42 -0.25 17.76 2.53
N LEU A 43 0.93 18.21 2.97
CA LEU A 43 1.10 18.94 4.23
C LEU A 43 0.34 20.28 4.23
N LEU A 44 0.36 21.00 3.11
CA LEU A 44 -0.40 22.24 2.95
C LEU A 44 -1.91 21.99 3.04
N GLY A 45 -2.40 20.95 2.38
CA GLY A 45 -3.81 20.53 2.45
C GLY A 45 -4.23 20.19 3.89
N ILE A 46 -3.46 19.35 4.57
CA ILE A 46 -3.74 18.95 5.96
C ILE A 46 -3.67 20.16 6.90
N GLY A 47 -2.64 21.00 6.78
CA GLY A 47 -2.50 22.21 7.59
C GLY A 47 -3.63 23.21 7.39
N SER A 48 -4.13 23.35 6.15
CA SER A 48 -5.30 24.18 5.83
C SER A 48 -6.58 23.64 6.49
N VAL A 49 -6.83 22.33 6.40
CA VAL A 49 -8.00 21.71 7.04
C VAL A 49 -7.94 21.87 8.56
N ILE A 50 -6.78 21.66 9.18
CA ILE A 50 -6.61 21.82 10.64
C ILE A 50 -6.86 23.26 11.08
N THR A 51 -6.26 24.24 10.39
CA THR A 51 -6.43 25.67 10.74
C THR A 51 -7.84 26.17 10.52
N PHE A 52 -8.49 25.73 9.43
CA PHE A 52 -9.88 26.07 9.13
C PHE A 52 -10.83 25.49 10.19
N THR A 53 -10.69 24.19 10.49
CA THR A 53 -11.54 23.52 11.49
C THR A 53 -11.33 24.10 12.88
N SER A 54 -10.10 24.45 13.28
CA SER A 54 -9.84 25.08 14.57
C SER A 54 -10.38 26.52 14.66
N ALA A 55 -10.34 27.27 13.57
CA ALA A 55 -10.92 28.62 13.51
C ALA A 55 -12.45 28.58 13.63
N MET A 56 -13.12 27.63 12.96
CA MET A 56 -14.55 27.41 13.11
C MET A 56 -14.90 27.01 14.55
N GLY A 57 -14.13 26.14 15.19
CA GLY A 57 -14.33 25.78 16.60
C GLY A 57 -14.17 26.97 17.55
N PHE A 58 -13.20 27.85 17.30
CA PHE A 58 -13.02 29.08 18.07
C PHE A 58 -14.19 30.06 17.88
N LEU A 59 -14.60 30.30 16.63
CA LEU A 59 -15.74 31.16 16.30
C LEU A 59 -17.05 30.64 16.88
N GLY A 60 -17.27 29.32 16.85
CA GLY A 60 -18.45 28.69 17.45
C GLY A 60 -18.55 28.90 18.95
N ARG A 61 -17.40 28.94 19.64
CA ARG A 61 -17.33 29.29 21.07
C ARG A 61 -17.60 30.76 21.33
N VAL A 62 -17.02 31.66 20.54
CA VAL A 62 -17.13 33.12 20.75
C VAL A 62 -18.50 33.68 20.37
N LYS A 63 -19.10 33.21 19.27
CA LYS A 63 -20.41 33.66 18.79
C LYS A 63 -21.59 32.92 19.44
N GLU A 64 -21.32 31.99 20.38
CA GLU A 64 -22.31 31.12 21.05
C GLU A 64 -23.30 30.42 20.10
N ILE A 65 -22.91 30.17 18.85
CA ILE A 65 -23.77 29.48 17.87
C ILE A 65 -23.70 27.98 18.15
N LYS A 66 -24.61 27.50 19.02
CA LYS A 66 -24.70 26.09 19.43
C LYS A 66 -24.74 25.12 18.24
N CYS A 67 -25.44 25.47 17.16
CA CYS A 67 -25.51 24.67 15.95
C CYS A 67 -24.12 24.46 15.31
N LEU A 68 -23.30 25.51 15.23
CA LEU A 68 -21.97 25.45 14.63
C LEU A 68 -21.00 24.61 15.47
N LEU A 69 -21.14 24.65 16.80
CA LEU A 69 -20.36 23.80 17.70
C LEU A 69 -20.77 22.32 17.58
N VAL A 70 -22.07 22.03 17.50
CA VAL A 70 -22.57 20.64 17.36
C VAL A 70 -22.17 20.02 16.02
N THR A 71 -22.28 20.76 14.92
CA THR A 71 -21.84 20.28 13.61
C THR A 71 -20.33 20.07 13.56
N TYR A 72 -19.55 20.96 14.19
CA TYR A 72 -18.10 20.80 14.34
C TYR A 72 -17.74 19.50 15.08
N MET A 73 -18.32 19.26 16.26
CA MET A 73 -18.03 18.05 17.05
C MET A 73 -18.43 16.79 16.29
N SER A 74 -19.57 16.81 15.59
CA SER A 74 -20.03 15.70 14.77
C SER A 74 -19.06 15.38 13.63
N PHE A 75 -18.56 16.40 12.92
CA PHE A 75 -17.58 16.22 11.85
C PHE A 75 -16.26 15.64 12.37
N GLN A 76 -15.77 16.11 13.53
CA GLN A 76 -14.55 15.59 14.15
C GLN A 76 -14.69 14.10 14.51
N ILE A 77 -15.84 13.68 15.04
CA ILE A 77 -16.11 12.27 15.34
C ILE A 77 -16.09 11.43 14.05
N LEU A 78 -16.72 11.90 12.97
CA LEU A 78 -16.71 11.20 11.68
C LEU A 78 -15.29 11.03 11.10
N VAL A 79 -14.47 12.07 11.18
CA VAL A 79 -13.06 12.00 10.76
C VAL A 79 -12.28 11.02 11.63
N PHE A 80 -12.46 11.03 12.95
CA PHE A 80 -11.79 10.10 13.86
C PHE A 80 -12.16 8.65 13.58
N VAL A 81 -13.45 8.35 13.38
CA VAL A 81 -13.92 7.00 13.01
C VAL A 81 -13.28 6.55 11.70
N THR A 82 -13.24 7.43 10.69
CA THR A 82 -12.62 7.13 9.40
C THR A 82 -11.12 6.88 9.54
N GLN A 83 -10.41 7.67 10.36
CA GLN A 83 -8.98 7.48 10.64
C GLN A 83 -8.72 6.13 11.31
N MET A 84 -9.51 5.76 12.33
CA MET A 84 -9.38 4.46 13.00
C MET A 84 -9.62 3.30 12.03
N ALA A 85 -10.62 3.41 11.16
CA ALA A 85 -10.87 2.41 10.12
C ALA A 85 -9.69 2.28 9.15
N MET A 86 -9.13 3.40 8.68
CA MET A 86 -7.96 3.40 7.80
C MET A 86 -6.73 2.78 8.47
N LEU A 87 -6.48 3.07 9.75
CA LEU A 87 -5.37 2.48 10.50
C LEU A 87 -5.51 0.96 10.64
N VAL A 88 -6.72 0.47 10.97
CA VAL A 88 -7.00 -0.96 11.02
C VAL A 88 -6.81 -1.61 9.66
N LEU A 89 -7.31 -0.98 8.58
CA LEU A 89 -7.13 -1.48 7.22
C LEU A 89 -5.65 -1.58 6.82
N ILE A 90 -4.84 -0.56 7.15
CA ILE A 90 -3.40 -0.59 6.87
C ILE A 90 -2.71 -1.69 7.68
N PHE A 91 -3.04 -1.85 8.96
CA PHE A 91 -2.48 -2.90 9.81
C PHE A 91 -2.85 -4.30 9.31
N VAL A 92 -4.12 -4.53 8.97
CA VAL A 92 -4.59 -5.79 8.41
C VAL A 92 -3.92 -6.07 7.07
N HIS A 93 -3.78 -5.06 6.21
CA HIS A 93 -3.08 -5.21 4.95
C HIS A 93 -1.61 -5.59 5.17
N ASP A 94 -0.89 -4.93 6.07
CA ASP A 94 0.51 -5.27 6.37
C ASP A 94 0.66 -6.68 6.94
N GLN A 95 -0.20 -7.04 7.90
CA GLN A 95 -0.24 -8.39 8.47
C GLN A 95 -0.51 -9.45 7.39
N TRP A 96 -1.48 -9.18 6.50
CA TRP A 96 -1.78 -10.04 5.37
C TRP A 96 -0.60 -10.16 4.40
N ASN A 97 0.20 -9.10 4.25
CA ASN A 97 1.37 -9.10 3.39
C ASN A 97 2.47 -10.00 3.90
N ASN A 98 2.80 -9.86 5.18
CA ASN A 98 3.79 -10.69 5.84
C ASN A 98 3.38 -12.17 5.82
N ARG A 99 2.09 -12.45 6.06
CA ARG A 99 1.51 -13.80 5.95
C ARG A 99 1.66 -14.40 4.55
N ILE A 100 1.41 -13.63 3.49
CA ILE A 100 1.59 -14.12 2.12
C ILE A 100 3.06 -14.40 1.80
N ASP A 101 3.99 -13.55 2.26
CA ASP A 101 5.42 -13.75 2.03
C ASP A 101 5.94 -15.00 2.76
N GLU A 102 5.52 -15.20 4.01
CA GLU A 102 5.78 -16.40 4.81
C GLU A 102 5.30 -17.65 4.06
N VAL A 103 4.04 -17.61 3.60
CA VAL A 103 3.39 -18.64 2.78
C VAL A 103 4.24 -18.95 1.54
N ILE A 104 4.59 -17.97 0.72
CA ILE A 104 5.38 -18.24 -0.50
C ILE A 104 6.76 -18.83 -0.17
N SER A 105 7.37 -18.45 0.96
CA SER A 105 8.69 -18.95 1.39
C SER A 105 8.66 -20.40 1.88
N GLU A 106 7.54 -20.84 2.48
CA GLU A 106 7.35 -22.20 3.03
C GLU A 106 6.45 -23.09 2.17
N TYR A 107 6.01 -22.60 1.01
CA TYR A 107 5.14 -23.35 0.10
C TYR A 107 5.73 -24.73 -0.17
N ARG A 108 4.96 -25.78 0.16
CA ARG A 108 5.34 -27.21 0.02
C ARG A 108 6.49 -27.67 0.95
N ASN A 109 6.67 -27.03 2.09
CA ASN A 109 7.53 -27.57 3.15
C ASN A 109 6.86 -28.78 3.82
N GLY A 110 7.55 -29.92 3.87
CA GLY A 110 7.01 -31.19 4.37
C GLY A 110 6.65 -31.21 5.85
N SER A 111 7.10 -30.21 6.62
CA SER A 111 6.82 -30.08 8.06
C SER A 111 5.50 -29.39 8.39
N LEU A 112 4.76 -28.86 7.40
CA LEU A 112 3.64 -27.94 7.64
C LEU A 112 2.36 -28.33 6.89
N ALA A 113 1.80 -29.49 7.25
CA ALA A 113 0.54 -30.00 6.68
C ALA A 113 -0.67 -29.06 6.93
N GLU A 114 -0.62 -28.22 7.96
CA GLU A 114 -1.74 -27.32 8.35
C GLU A 114 -1.97 -26.17 7.35
N GLN A 115 -0.99 -25.80 6.52
CA GLN A 115 -1.13 -24.71 5.53
C GLN A 115 -1.63 -25.16 4.15
N GLU A 116 -1.97 -26.44 3.97
CA GLU A 116 -2.58 -26.98 2.75
C GLU A 116 -3.77 -26.17 2.18
N PRO A 117 -4.77 -25.74 2.98
CA PRO A 117 -5.86 -24.90 2.46
C PRO A 117 -5.37 -23.55 1.92
N MET A 118 -4.32 -22.98 2.52
CA MET A 118 -3.75 -21.70 2.10
C MET A 118 -2.99 -21.84 0.78
N TRP A 119 -2.32 -22.98 0.54
CA TRP A 119 -1.72 -23.32 -0.76
C TRP A 119 -2.75 -23.48 -1.86
N ASN A 120 -3.89 -24.11 -1.56
CA ASN A 120 -4.98 -24.28 -2.52
C ASN A 120 -5.60 -22.94 -2.93
N ILE A 121 -5.77 -22.02 -1.98
CA ILE A 121 -6.25 -20.65 -2.25
C ILE A 121 -5.23 -19.89 -3.10
N LEU A 122 -3.93 -20.01 -2.80
CA LEU A 122 -2.87 -19.37 -3.60
C LEU A 122 -2.83 -19.91 -5.03
N ASN A 123 -2.91 -21.23 -5.22
CA ASN A 123 -2.96 -21.87 -6.53
C ASN A 123 -4.21 -21.42 -7.31
N ALA A 124 -5.37 -21.33 -6.66
CA ALA A 124 -6.60 -20.85 -7.28
C ALA A 124 -6.53 -19.35 -7.64
N ALA A 125 -5.92 -18.52 -6.80
CA ALA A 125 -5.71 -17.11 -7.07
C ALA A 125 -4.79 -16.89 -8.28
N GLN A 126 -3.71 -17.68 -8.38
CA GLN A 126 -2.79 -17.67 -9.52
C GLN A 126 -3.51 -18.04 -10.83
N HIS A 127 -4.30 -19.10 -10.82
CA HIS A 127 -5.07 -19.54 -12.00
C HIS A 127 -6.17 -18.53 -12.41
N ASN A 128 -6.75 -17.80 -11.46
CA ASN A 128 -7.75 -16.76 -11.77
C ASN A 128 -7.13 -15.48 -12.34
N ALA A 129 -5.89 -15.16 -11.96
CA ALA A 129 -5.16 -14.01 -12.50
C ALA A 129 -4.86 -14.16 -14.01
N GLU A 130 -4.71 -15.40 -14.50
CA GLU A 130 -4.59 -15.70 -15.94
C GLU A 130 -5.86 -15.32 -16.72
N LYS A 131 -7.05 -15.52 -16.13
CA LYS A 131 -8.33 -15.38 -16.84
C LYS A 131 -8.89 -13.95 -16.92
N ASN A 132 -8.50 -13.05 -16.02
CA ASN A 132 -9.06 -11.68 -15.97
C ASN A 132 -8.00 -10.61 -15.64
N PRO A 133 -7.14 -10.23 -16.59
CA PRO A 133 -6.02 -9.30 -16.36
C PRO A 133 -6.40 -7.83 -16.09
N THR A 134 -7.69 -7.46 -16.01
CA THR A 134 -8.14 -6.05 -16.11
C THR A 134 -8.87 -5.47 -14.90
N LYS A 135 -8.98 -6.15 -13.75
CA LYS A 135 -9.86 -5.67 -12.65
C LYS A 135 -9.17 -4.96 -11.46
N TYR A 136 -7.84 -4.98 -11.34
CA TYR A 136 -7.15 -4.41 -10.16
C TYR A 136 -6.02 -3.44 -10.54
N HIS A 137 -6.11 -2.20 -10.03
CA HIS A 137 -5.16 -1.10 -10.28
C HIS A 137 -3.74 -1.36 -9.72
N HIS A 138 -3.55 -2.42 -8.93
CA HIS A 138 -2.25 -2.91 -8.44
C HIS A 138 -1.49 -3.78 -9.46
N GLN A 139 -2.10 -4.08 -10.61
CA GLN A 139 -1.49 -4.86 -11.69
C GLN A 139 -0.59 -4.02 -12.62
N LYS A 140 -0.19 -2.80 -12.22
CA LYS A 140 0.76 -2.00 -13.02
C LYS A 140 2.19 -2.54 -12.95
N TYR A 141 2.55 -3.29 -11.90
CA TYR A 141 3.89 -3.88 -11.73
C TYR A 141 4.05 -5.25 -12.42
N CYS A 142 2.95 -5.84 -12.85
CA CYS A 142 2.88 -7.10 -13.58
C CYS A 142 3.03 -6.90 -15.11
N ILE A 143 3.15 -5.66 -15.56
CA ILE A 143 3.14 -5.28 -16.97
C ILE A 143 4.51 -4.68 -17.26
N ASN A 144 5.43 -5.51 -17.76
CA ASN A 144 6.55 -5.11 -18.64
C ASN A 144 7.45 -6.28 -19.09
N GLN A 145 6.99 -7.53 -19.05
CA GLN A 145 7.70 -8.64 -19.70
C GLN A 145 6.76 -9.37 -20.64
N LYS A 146 7.01 -9.19 -21.92
CA LYS A 146 6.13 -9.42 -23.07
C LYS A 146 5.91 -10.90 -23.39
N ASN A 147 5.82 -11.77 -22.38
CA ASN A 147 5.46 -13.21 -22.50
C ASN A 147 5.36 -13.98 -21.16
N MET A 148 5.44 -13.35 -19.98
CA MET A 148 5.34 -14.08 -18.70
C MET A 148 4.01 -13.78 -18.00
N GLU A 149 3.20 -14.81 -17.84
CA GLU A 149 2.01 -14.79 -16.97
C GLU A 149 2.46 -14.47 -15.53
N CYS A 150 1.73 -13.61 -14.82
CA CYS A 150 2.14 -13.18 -13.49
C CYS A 150 2.14 -14.34 -12.50
N CYS A 151 3.32 -14.74 -12.06
CA CYS A 151 3.50 -15.82 -11.08
C CYS A 151 3.96 -15.24 -9.74
N GLY A 152 3.12 -15.33 -8.71
CA GLY A 152 3.38 -14.71 -7.40
C GLY A 152 2.62 -13.41 -7.21
N ARG A 153 2.96 -12.66 -6.16
CA ARG A 153 2.17 -11.47 -5.76
C ARG A 153 2.40 -10.27 -6.67
N TYR A 154 3.65 -10.07 -7.09
CA TYR A 154 4.05 -8.94 -7.94
C TYR A 154 5.03 -9.35 -9.04
N ASN A 155 5.86 -10.37 -8.81
CA ASN A 155 6.87 -10.85 -9.74
C ASN A 155 7.23 -12.32 -9.44
N VAL A 156 7.67 -13.05 -10.46
CA VAL A 156 8.15 -14.44 -10.37
C VAL A 156 9.39 -14.60 -9.49
N THR A 157 10.21 -13.55 -9.37
CA THR A 157 11.40 -13.53 -8.52
C THR A 157 11.08 -13.73 -7.03
N GLN A 158 9.84 -13.48 -6.59
CA GLN A 158 9.43 -13.73 -5.21
C GLN A 158 9.59 -15.19 -4.81
N TRP A 159 9.45 -16.10 -5.79
CA TRP A 159 9.59 -17.53 -5.55
C TRP A 159 11.05 -17.95 -5.32
N GLU A 160 12.06 -17.17 -5.74
CA GLU A 160 13.48 -17.49 -5.54
C GLU A 160 13.85 -17.65 -4.05
N ARG A 161 13.10 -16.99 -3.16
CA ARG A 161 13.30 -17.06 -1.69
C ARG A 161 12.72 -18.32 -1.04
N ASN A 162 12.05 -19.18 -1.81
CA ASN A 162 11.47 -20.40 -1.26
C ASN A 162 12.55 -21.48 -1.02
N LYS A 163 12.57 -22.03 0.19
CA LYS A 163 13.59 -22.99 0.66
C LYS A 163 13.37 -24.45 0.23
N THR A 164 12.20 -24.77 -0.32
CA THR A 164 11.79 -26.14 -0.67
C THR A 164 12.01 -26.48 -2.14
N LYS A 165 12.43 -25.50 -2.94
CA LYS A 165 12.81 -25.71 -4.33
C LYS A 165 14.08 -26.51 -4.41
N GLU A 166 14.15 -27.38 -5.41
CA GLU A 166 15.37 -28.12 -5.74
C GLU A 166 16.34 -27.21 -6.51
N ASN A 167 15.81 -26.34 -7.38
CA ASN A 167 16.58 -25.37 -8.18
C ASN A 167 15.95 -23.98 -8.13
N SER A 168 16.78 -22.93 -8.18
CA SER A 168 16.33 -21.52 -8.17
C SER A 168 15.42 -21.15 -9.35
N THR A 169 15.48 -21.91 -10.45
CA THR A 169 14.69 -21.74 -11.68
C THR A 169 13.28 -22.34 -11.61
N GLN A 170 12.98 -23.14 -10.59
CA GLN A 170 11.67 -23.77 -10.46
C GLN A 170 10.62 -22.74 -10.03
N ILE A 171 9.43 -22.80 -10.61
CA ILE A 171 8.27 -21.98 -10.24
C ILE A 171 7.04 -22.87 -10.09
N PRO A 172 5.97 -22.43 -9.40
CA PRO A 172 4.74 -23.20 -9.34
C PRO A 172 4.23 -23.57 -10.74
N CYS A 173 3.88 -24.83 -10.97
CA CYS A 173 3.37 -25.26 -12.28
C CYS A 173 2.04 -24.59 -12.65
N SER A 174 1.29 -24.09 -11.66
CA SER A 174 0.09 -23.26 -11.85
C SER A 174 0.37 -21.97 -12.64
N CYS A 175 1.63 -21.55 -12.73
CA CYS A 175 2.06 -20.36 -13.45
C CYS A 175 2.55 -20.61 -14.89
N ILE A 176 2.55 -21.87 -15.35
CA ILE A 176 2.97 -22.24 -16.70
C ILE A 176 1.79 -22.97 -17.35
N LYS A 177 1.55 -22.74 -18.64
CA LYS A 177 0.63 -23.56 -19.46
C LYS A 177 1.18 -24.96 -19.70
N SER A 178 1.28 -25.75 -18.63
CA SER A 178 1.73 -27.13 -18.67
C SER A 178 0.62 -28.05 -18.16
N SER A 179 0.40 -29.16 -18.86
CA SER A 179 -0.50 -30.25 -18.44
C SER A 179 0.09 -31.14 -17.34
N LEU A 180 1.26 -30.79 -16.81
CA LEU A 180 1.94 -31.52 -15.75
C LEU A 180 1.24 -31.32 -14.40
N LYS A 181 0.79 -32.42 -13.78
CA LYS A 181 0.24 -32.47 -12.42
C LYS A 181 1.35 -32.44 -11.35
N LYS A 182 2.38 -31.60 -11.57
CA LYS A 182 3.47 -31.33 -10.63
C LYS A 182 3.20 -30.01 -9.92
N TRP A 183 3.87 -29.80 -8.81
CA TRP A 183 3.69 -28.57 -8.02
C TRP A 183 4.75 -27.52 -8.33
N PHE A 184 5.98 -27.95 -8.63
CA PHE A 184 7.04 -27.11 -9.18
C PHE A 184 7.42 -27.58 -10.58
N CYS A 185 7.63 -26.63 -11.48
CA CYS A 185 8.02 -26.81 -12.88
C CYS A 185 9.21 -25.90 -13.19
N ASP A 186 10.11 -26.32 -14.07
CA ASP A 186 11.21 -25.46 -14.51
C ASP A 186 10.71 -24.39 -15.48
N SER A 187 11.24 -23.17 -15.32
CA SER A 187 10.91 -22.03 -16.20
C SER A 187 11.34 -22.24 -17.66
N THR A 188 12.20 -23.21 -17.95
CA THR A 188 12.67 -23.59 -19.29
C THR A 188 11.61 -24.23 -20.18
N TYR A 189 10.44 -24.59 -19.66
CA TYR A 189 9.29 -25.04 -20.45
C TYR A 189 8.44 -23.90 -21.04
N SER A 190 8.86 -22.64 -20.88
CA SER A 190 8.31 -21.50 -21.62
C SER A 190 9.06 -21.31 -22.94
N MET A 191 8.73 -22.13 -23.93
CA MET A 191 9.00 -21.84 -25.34
C MET A 191 7.76 -21.18 -25.95
#